data_AF-A0A4Z2CW10-F1
#
_entry.id   AF-A0A4Z2CW10-F1
#
_cell.length_a   1.000
_cell.length_b   1.000
_cell.length_c   1.000
_cell.angle_alpha   90.00
_cell.angle_beta   90.00
_cell.angle_gamma   90.00
#
_symmetry.space_group_name_H-M   'P 1'
#
loop_
_entity.id
_entity.type
_entity.pdbx_description
1 polymer ?
#
loop_
_entity_poly.entity_id
_entity_poly.type
_entity_poly.pdbx_seq_one_letter_code
_entity_poly.pdbx_strand_id
1 'polypeptide(L)'
;MGGSNSHLETNSDPVKTYAGFEKRNNTQVISKTSFKDKFSPHFYNLADLLWDNFEGHNNSGEFLDLFKYQGLIERLSSTPDMLAIFLNIFKQPRLSESDIKTIFKWFTLGRDLSPDTWELIFTSILSPDENGTYQHDTVLSSLNRMCPNICNDLVSMILQLLNDNHSFDLIDFNPYKLSGTIFTADLQWLLSTFVTYPYKRAPKNCLLQTIPLECEQLSHLYCLYNSMSHGMSLTRLMELAFNYNGPIIVFLKANEFLYCLLSDQGLKESLKAFGKEYSFLYQIQPKFTRLVCKCMHFFNI
;
A
#
# COMPACT_ATOMS: atom_id res chain seq x y z
N MET A 1 -11.35 -28.26 -62.84
CA MET A 1 -10.29 -28.82 -61.98
C MET A 1 -9.34 -27.69 -61.64
N GLY A 2 -9.32 -27.28 -60.37
CA GLY A 2 -8.51 -26.17 -59.88
C GLY A 2 -8.77 -26.03 -58.40
N GLY A 3 -8.06 -26.85 -57.60
CA GLY A 3 -8.14 -26.83 -56.15
C GLY A 3 -7.35 -25.66 -55.59
N SER A 4 -8.04 -24.76 -54.90
CA SER A 4 -7.42 -23.75 -54.05
C SER A 4 -7.13 -24.41 -52.70
N ASN A 5 -5.87 -24.78 -52.47
CA ASN A 5 -5.37 -25.10 -51.14
C ASN A 5 -5.38 -23.82 -50.31
N SER A 6 -6.43 -23.62 -49.52
CA SER A 6 -6.38 -22.69 -48.38
C SER A 6 -5.50 -23.33 -47.31
N HIS A 7 -4.24 -22.89 -47.25
CA HIS A 7 -3.43 -23.09 -46.05
C HIS A 7 -4.19 -22.44 -44.88
N LEU A 8 -4.73 -23.28 -44.00
CA LEU A 8 -5.12 -22.88 -42.65
C LEU A 8 -3.84 -22.45 -41.94
N GLU A 9 -3.55 -21.15 -41.97
CA GLU A 9 -2.70 -20.53 -40.96
C GLU A 9 -3.38 -20.78 -39.61
N THR A 10 -2.82 -21.74 -38.87
CA THR A 10 -3.16 -21.94 -37.48
C THR A 10 -2.68 -20.67 -36.76
N ASN A 11 -3.63 -19.83 -36.35
CA ASN A 11 -3.42 -18.82 -35.33
C ASN A 11 -3.01 -19.56 -34.04
N SER A 12 -1.72 -19.90 -33.93
CA SER A 12 -1.12 -20.12 -32.63
C SER A 12 -1.08 -18.75 -31.97
N ASP A 13 -1.86 -18.57 -30.90
CA ASP A 13 -1.72 -17.42 -30.02
C ASP A 13 -0.22 -17.20 -29.74
N PRO A 14 0.27 -15.94 -29.78
CA PRO A 14 1.67 -15.68 -29.51
C PRO A 14 2.00 -16.26 -28.14
N VAL A 15 2.91 -17.25 -28.13
CA VAL A 15 3.41 -17.86 -26.89
C VAL A 15 3.98 -16.71 -26.05
N LYS A 16 3.31 -16.37 -24.95
CA LYS A 16 3.84 -15.36 -24.01
C LYS A 16 5.21 -15.85 -23.54
N THR A 17 6.26 -15.15 -23.98
CA THR A 17 7.64 -15.44 -23.58
C THR A 17 7.94 -14.71 -22.28
N TYR A 18 7.98 -15.46 -21.17
CA TYR A 18 8.41 -14.95 -19.87
C TYR A 18 9.92 -15.10 -19.71
N ALA A 19 10.59 -14.07 -19.20
CA ALA A 19 12.03 -14.13 -18.89
C ALA A 19 12.32 -15.13 -17.76
N GLY A 20 13.45 -15.84 -17.87
CA GLY A 20 13.92 -16.80 -16.87
C GLY A 20 13.40 -18.23 -17.07
N PHE A 21 12.61 -18.50 -18.11
CA PHE A 21 12.15 -19.84 -18.44
C PHE A 21 13.18 -20.61 -19.28
N GLU A 22 13.41 -21.86 -18.91
CA GLU A 22 14.24 -22.82 -19.63
C GLU A 22 13.41 -24.02 -20.12
N LYS A 23 13.92 -24.74 -21.13
CA LYS A 23 13.26 -25.93 -21.67
C LYS A 23 13.82 -27.19 -20.99
N ARG A 24 12.98 -27.94 -20.27
CA ARG A 24 13.30 -29.25 -19.68
C ARG A 24 12.25 -30.27 -20.10
N ASN A 25 12.66 -31.46 -20.56
CA ASN A 25 11.74 -32.57 -20.86
C ASN A 25 10.50 -32.18 -21.69
N ASN A 26 10.69 -31.34 -22.71
CA ASN A 26 9.63 -30.77 -23.57
C ASN A 26 8.64 -29.81 -22.90
N THR A 27 8.87 -29.39 -21.65
CA THR A 27 8.12 -28.32 -20.98
C THR A 27 8.98 -27.08 -20.77
N GLN A 28 8.34 -25.91 -20.71
CA GLN A 28 8.99 -24.69 -20.23
C GLN A 28 8.84 -24.64 -18.71
N VAL A 29 9.95 -24.40 -18.02
CA VAL A 29 10.01 -24.33 -16.55
C VAL A 29 10.82 -23.12 -16.11
N ILE A 30 10.53 -22.61 -14.91
CA ILE A 30 11.34 -21.60 -14.23
C ILE A 30 11.91 -22.20 -12.95
N SER A 31 13.18 -21.90 -12.64
CA SER A 31 13.81 -22.33 -11.38
C SER A 31 13.36 -21.45 -10.21
N LYS A 32 13.42 -21.96 -8.97
CA LYS A 32 13.13 -21.17 -7.76
C LYS A 32 13.98 -19.90 -7.67
N THR A 33 15.25 -20.02 -8.00
CA THR A 33 16.19 -18.89 -8.03
C THR A 33 15.76 -17.86 -9.07
N SER A 34 15.51 -18.27 -10.32
CA SER A 34 15.08 -17.36 -11.38
C SER A 34 13.71 -16.72 -11.12
N PHE A 35 12.81 -17.42 -10.42
CA PHE A 35 11.55 -16.84 -9.95
C PHE A 35 11.79 -15.76 -8.90
N LYS A 36 12.62 -16.07 -7.89
CA LYS A 36 12.97 -15.16 -6.79
C LYS A 36 13.71 -13.91 -7.28
N ASP A 37 14.58 -14.05 -8.27
CA ASP A 37 15.36 -12.96 -8.86
C ASP A 37 14.48 -11.92 -9.59
N LYS A 38 13.21 -12.23 -9.89
CA LYS A 38 12.25 -11.24 -10.39
C LYS A 38 11.84 -10.24 -9.31
N PHE A 39 11.99 -10.58 -8.04
CA PHE A 39 11.60 -9.74 -6.93
C PHE A 39 12.80 -8.94 -6.39
N SER A 40 12.53 -7.75 -5.87
CA SER A 40 13.50 -7.03 -5.05
C SER A 40 13.76 -7.79 -3.73
N PRO A 41 14.93 -7.64 -3.09
CA PRO A 41 15.28 -8.34 -1.84
C PRO A 41 14.24 -8.20 -0.72
N HIS A 42 13.57 -7.05 -0.66
CA HIS A 42 12.50 -6.78 0.32
C HIS A 42 11.27 -7.68 0.17
N PHE A 43 11.06 -8.27 -1.01
CA PHE A 43 9.96 -9.19 -1.31
C PHE A 43 10.41 -10.66 -1.44
N TYR A 44 11.66 -10.99 -1.12
CA TYR A 44 12.14 -12.38 -1.20
C TYR A 44 11.32 -13.35 -0.35
N ASN A 45 10.91 -12.93 0.85
CA ASN A 45 10.03 -13.75 1.67
C ASN A 45 8.66 -13.97 1.01
N LEU A 46 8.09 -12.94 0.36
CA LEU A 46 6.84 -13.07 -0.39
C LEU A 46 7.02 -14.00 -1.60
N ALA A 47 8.13 -13.89 -2.31
CA ALA A 47 8.46 -14.75 -3.44
C ALA A 47 8.57 -16.23 -3.01
N ASP A 48 9.29 -16.51 -1.91
CA ASP A 48 9.40 -17.86 -1.36
C ASP A 48 8.02 -18.41 -0.97
N LEU A 49 7.20 -17.60 -0.31
CA LEU A 49 5.86 -17.99 0.11
C LEU A 49 4.90 -18.21 -1.07
N LEU A 50 4.97 -17.38 -2.12
CA LEU A 50 4.24 -17.59 -3.38
C LEU A 50 4.70 -18.87 -4.06
N TRP A 51 6.00 -19.13 -4.12
CA TRP A 51 6.53 -20.36 -4.69
C TRP A 51 5.97 -21.59 -3.96
N ASP A 52 6.09 -21.63 -2.62
CA ASP A 52 5.71 -22.77 -1.79
C ASP A 52 4.19 -23.04 -1.78
N ASN A 53 3.38 -22.06 -2.19
CA ASN A 53 1.93 -22.23 -2.33
C ASN A 53 1.51 -22.76 -3.71
N PHE A 54 2.35 -22.63 -4.73
CA PHE A 54 1.99 -22.92 -6.13
C PHE A 54 2.84 -24.03 -6.77
N GLU A 55 3.95 -24.42 -6.17
CA GLU A 55 4.80 -25.52 -6.64
C GLU A 55 4.07 -26.88 -6.70
N GLY A 56 3.12 -27.12 -5.78
CA GLY A 56 2.38 -28.38 -5.66
C GLY A 56 3.26 -29.54 -5.16
N HIS A 57 2.65 -30.53 -4.50
CA HIS A 57 3.37 -31.57 -3.75
C HIS A 57 4.27 -32.53 -4.56
N ASN A 58 4.22 -32.49 -5.90
CA ASN A 58 4.84 -33.51 -6.77
C ASN A 58 6.06 -33.02 -7.57
N ASN A 59 6.48 -31.76 -7.44
CA ASN A 59 7.69 -31.24 -8.09
C ASN A 59 8.87 -31.23 -7.12
N SER A 60 10.09 -31.27 -7.67
CA SER A 60 11.34 -31.45 -6.93
C SER A 60 11.77 -30.27 -6.03
N GLY A 61 10.87 -29.37 -5.62
CA GLY A 61 11.22 -28.18 -4.82
C GLY A 61 11.83 -27.02 -5.64
N GLU A 62 12.29 -27.32 -6.86
CA GLU A 62 13.27 -26.51 -7.59
C GLU A 62 12.71 -25.87 -8.87
N PHE A 63 11.66 -26.45 -9.47
CA PHE A 63 11.12 -26.00 -10.76
C PHE A 63 9.59 -25.90 -10.77
N LEU A 64 9.11 -24.81 -11.36
CA LEU A 64 7.70 -24.55 -11.64
C LEU A 64 7.48 -24.58 -13.16
N ASP A 65 6.52 -25.37 -13.63
CA ASP A 65 6.15 -25.39 -15.04
C ASP A 65 5.34 -24.15 -15.45
N LEU A 66 5.36 -23.83 -16.75
CA LEU A 66 4.68 -22.67 -17.32
C LEU A 66 3.17 -22.65 -17.01
N PHE A 67 2.52 -23.82 -17.01
CA PHE A 67 1.08 -23.90 -16.76
C PHE A 67 0.74 -23.49 -15.32
N LYS A 68 1.49 -23.98 -14.33
CA LYS A 68 1.35 -23.56 -12.93
C LYS A 68 1.70 -22.10 -12.73
N TYR A 69 2.74 -21.61 -13.40
CA TYR A 69 3.10 -20.19 -13.37
C TYR A 69 1.99 -19.28 -13.93
N GLN A 70 1.37 -19.68 -15.04
CA GLN A 70 0.20 -18.99 -15.59
C GLN A 70 -0.98 -19.05 -14.63
N GLY A 71 -1.23 -20.20 -14.00
CA GLY A 71 -2.26 -20.34 -12.97
C GLY A 71 -2.06 -19.41 -11.76
N LEU A 72 -0.80 -19.15 -11.36
CA LEU A 72 -0.48 -18.14 -10.35
C LEU A 72 -0.90 -16.73 -10.81
N ILE A 73 -0.51 -16.34 -12.03
CA ILE A 73 -0.86 -15.03 -12.59
C ILE A 73 -2.37 -14.87 -12.72
N GLU A 74 -3.07 -15.90 -13.20
CA GLU A 74 -4.52 -15.91 -13.34
C GLU A 74 -5.21 -15.78 -11.98
N ARG A 75 -4.76 -16.50 -10.95
CA ARG A 75 -5.32 -16.39 -9.60
C ARG A 75 -5.11 -15.00 -9.00
N LEU A 76 -3.93 -14.42 -9.17
CA LEU A 76 -3.64 -13.05 -8.75
C LEU A 76 -4.47 -12.01 -9.53
N SER A 77 -4.80 -12.28 -10.80
CA SER A 77 -5.56 -11.34 -11.64
C SER A 77 -7.08 -11.43 -11.45
N SER A 78 -7.59 -12.60 -11.06
CA SER A 78 -9.04 -12.89 -11.04
C SER A 78 -9.69 -12.79 -9.65
N THR A 79 -8.90 -12.73 -8.57
CA THR A 79 -9.47 -12.75 -7.22
C THR A 79 -10.04 -11.37 -6.86
N PRO A 80 -11.31 -11.27 -6.42
CA PRO A 80 -11.91 -9.99 -6.06
C PRO A 80 -11.36 -9.41 -4.74
N ASP A 81 -10.93 -10.26 -3.81
CA ASP A 81 -10.28 -9.85 -2.56
C ASP A 81 -8.80 -10.24 -2.56
N MET A 82 -7.98 -9.33 -3.05
CA MET A 82 -6.54 -9.52 -3.21
C MET A 82 -5.82 -9.80 -1.90
N LEU A 83 -6.29 -9.21 -0.79
CA LEU A 83 -5.71 -9.44 0.52
C LEU A 83 -5.90 -10.88 0.98
N ALA A 84 -7.03 -11.50 0.65
CA ALA A 84 -7.29 -12.88 1.00
C ALA A 84 -6.26 -13.84 0.38
N ILE A 85 -5.72 -13.54 -0.80
CA ILE A 85 -4.62 -14.34 -1.39
C ILE A 85 -3.42 -14.32 -0.45
N PHE A 86 -2.99 -13.14 -0.03
CA PHE A 86 -1.79 -12.99 0.80
C PHE A 86 -1.94 -13.58 2.20
N LEU A 87 -3.13 -13.48 2.81
CA LEU A 87 -3.37 -14.14 4.10
C LEU A 87 -3.35 -15.66 3.94
N ASN A 88 -4.00 -16.20 2.90
CA ASN A 88 -4.07 -17.65 2.69
C ASN A 88 -2.73 -18.32 2.39
N ILE A 89 -1.73 -17.55 1.93
CA ILE A 89 -0.37 -18.03 1.68
C ILE A 89 0.31 -18.55 2.97
N PHE A 90 -0.05 -18.04 4.15
CA PHE A 90 0.51 -18.51 5.42
C PHE A 90 0.01 -19.91 5.82
N LYS A 91 -1.00 -20.47 5.14
CA LYS A 91 -1.60 -21.81 5.34
C LYS A 91 -2.15 -22.11 6.75
N GLN A 92 -1.98 -21.20 7.71
CA GLN A 92 -2.49 -21.29 9.07
C GLN A 92 -3.76 -20.45 9.19
N PRO A 93 -4.73 -20.82 10.04
CA PRO A 93 -5.96 -20.05 10.24
C PRO A 93 -5.75 -18.81 11.14
N ARG A 94 -4.63 -18.77 11.87
CA ARG A 94 -4.26 -17.72 12.80
C ARG A 94 -2.84 -17.26 12.49
N LEU A 95 -2.65 -15.95 12.54
CA LEU A 95 -1.38 -15.29 12.28
C LEU A 95 -0.74 -14.88 13.60
N SER A 96 0.57 -15.06 13.71
CA SER A 96 1.38 -14.50 14.79
C SER A 96 1.64 -13.01 14.55
N GLU A 97 2.12 -12.31 15.57
CA GLU A 97 2.60 -10.93 15.42
C GLU A 97 3.69 -10.81 14.34
N SER A 98 4.55 -11.83 14.21
CA SER A 98 5.62 -11.87 13.21
C SER A 98 5.08 -11.99 11.78
N ASP A 99 3.97 -12.71 11.58
CA ASP A 99 3.30 -12.82 10.28
C ASP A 99 2.65 -11.48 9.91
N ILE A 100 2.00 -10.81 10.86
CA ILE A 100 1.45 -9.47 10.64
C ILE A 100 2.56 -8.48 10.28
N LYS A 101 3.69 -8.51 11.01
CA LYS A 101 4.86 -7.67 10.69
C LYS A 101 5.38 -7.94 9.28
N THR A 102 5.36 -9.18 8.84
CA THR A 102 5.76 -9.59 7.49
C THR A 102 4.82 -9.01 6.43
N ILE A 103 3.50 -9.09 6.63
CA ILE A 103 2.51 -8.51 5.70
C ILE A 103 2.69 -7.00 5.58
N PHE A 104 2.83 -6.30 6.70
CA PHE A 104 3.03 -4.86 6.69
C PHE A 104 4.37 -4.47 6.07
N LYS A 105 5.41 -5.28 6.21
CA LYS A 105 6.68 -5.09 5.48
C LYS A 105 6.48 -5.11 3.97
N TRP A 106 5.53 -5.90 3.46
CA TRP A 106 5.16 -5.85 2.04
C TRP A 106 4.44 -4.54 1.70
N PHE A 107 3.50 -4.09 2.55
CA PHE A 107 2.75 -2.85 2.36
C PHE A 107 3.60 -1.57 2.48
N THR A 108 4.73 -1.65 3.18
CA THR A 108 5.68 -0.54 3.35
C THR A 108 6.87 -0.66 2.39
N LEU A 109 6.79 -1.56 1.40
CA LEU A 109 7.84 -1.80 0.41
C LEU A 109 9.21 -2.14 1.04
N GLY A 110 9.19 -2.89 2.15
CA GLY A 110 10.39 -3.34 2.86
C GLY A 110 10.81 -2.48 4.04
N ARG A 111 10.19 -1.31 4.24
CA ARG A 111 10.53 -0.41 5.35
C ARG A 111 9.99 -0.93 6.68
N ASP A 112 10.84 -0.94 7.70
CA ASP A 112 10.39 -1.24 9.05
C ASP A 112 9.67 -0.03 9.68
N LEU A 113 8.56 -0.28 10.38
CA LEU A 113 7.81 0.75 11.11
C LEU A 113 8.39 0.95 12.51
N SER A 114 8.30 2.16 13.04
CA SER A 114 8.69 2.50 14.41
C SER A 114 7.87 1.75 15.46
N PRO A 115 8.41 1.54 16.69
CA PRO A 115 7.70 0.90 17.79
C PRO A 115 6.34 1.56 18.09
N ASP A 116 6.28 2.88 18.14
CA ASP A 116 5.03 3.63 18.38
C ASP A 116 3.97 3.36 17.32
N THR A 117 4.38 3.16 16.06
CA THR A 117 3.46 2.84 14.96
C THR A 117 2.94 1.41 15.08
N TRP A 118 3.79 0.47 15.49
CA TRP A 118 3.35 -0.90 15.81
C TRP A 118 2.36 -0.94 16.96
N GLU A 119 2.63 -0.20 18.03
CA GLU A 119 1.71 -0.09 19.16
C GLU A 119 0.34 0.42 18.69
N LEU A 120 0.32 1.46 17.84
CA LEU A 120 -0.91 1.98 17.25
C LEU A 120 -1.64 0.93 16.40
N ILE A 121 -0.91 0.17 15.55
CA ILE A 121 -1.48 -0.89 14.73
C ILE A 121 -2.13 -1.97 15.61
N PHE A 122 -1.41 -2.49 16.61
CA PHE A 122 -1.91 -3.60 17.43
C PHE A 122 -2.94 -3.20 18.50
N THR A 123 -3.01 -1.92 18.87
CA THR A 123 -4.00 -1.45 19.84
C THR A 123 -5.27 -0.90 19.20
N SER A 124 -5.16 -0.35 17.98
CA SER A 124 -6.23 0.44 17.37
C SER A 124 -6.73 -0.12 16.04
N ILE A 125 -5.91 -0.86 15.29
CA ILE A 125 -6.25 -1.34 13.95
C ILE A 125 -6.53 -2.84 13.97
N LEU A 126 -5.58 -3.63 14.47
CA LEU A 126 -5.64 -5.08 14.57
C LEU A 126 -5.68 -5.46 16.04
N SER A 127 -6.80 -6.00 16.51
CA SER A 127 -6.89 -6.50 17.88
C SER A 127 -6.57 -8.00 17.91
N PRO A 128 -5.56 -8.44 18.69
CA PRO A 128 -5.29 -9.85 18.88
C PRO A 128 -6.42 -10.53 19.67
N ASP A 129 -6.54 -11.84 19.52
CA ASP A 129 -7.36 -12.68 20.38
C ASP A 129 -6.70 -12.88 21.76
N GLU A 130 -7.39 -13.59 22.66
CA GLU A 130 -6.93 -13.86 24.03
C GLU A 130 -5.56 -14.56 24.09
N ASN A 131 -5.16 -15.23 23.00
CA ASN A 131 -3.88 -15.94 22.91
C ASN A 131 -2.77 -15.10 22.25
N GLY A 132 -3.03 -13.83 21.93
CA GLY A 132 -2.07 -12.96 21.24
C GLY A 132 -1.94 -13.25 19.74
N THR A 133 -2.91 -13.93 19.13
CA THR A 133 -2.91 -14.27 17.70
C THR A 133 -4.02 -13.56 16.94
N TYR A 134 -3.91 -13.50 15.62
CA TYR A 134 -4.82 -12.75 14.76
C TYR A 134 -5.58 -13.68 13.82
N GLN A 135 -6.90 -13.70 13.91
CA GLN A 135 -7.74 -14.49 13.00
C GLN A 135 -7.76 -13.88 11.60
N HIS A 136 -7.69 -14.73 10.56
CA HIS A 136 -7.68 -14.28 9.16
C HIS A 136 -8.83 -13.32 8.83
N ASP A 137 -10.06 -13.66 9.21
CA ASP A 137 -11.24 -12.85 8.88
C ASP A 137 -11.20 -11.47 9.55
N THR A 138 -10.67 -11.39 10.78
CA THR A 138 -10.49 -10.13 11.50
C THR A 138 -9.42 -9.26 10.85
N VAL A 139 -8.31 -9.86 10.42
CA VAL A 139 -7.23 -9.16 9.70
C VAL A 139 -7.74 -8.66 8.35
N LEU A 140 -8.40 -9.53 7.58
CA LEU A 140 -8.97 -9.23 6.28
C LEU A 140 -9.95 -8.06 6.36
N SER A 141 -10.93 -8.13 7.26
CA SER A 141 -11.94 -7.08 7.44
C SER A 141 -11.32 -5.75 7.91
N SER A 142 -10.35 -5.79 8.83
CA SER A 142 -9.71 -4.59 9.36
C SER A 142 -8.83 -3.90 8.33
N LEU A 143 -8.02 -4.66 7.59
CA LEU A 143 -7.13 -4.13 6.56
C LEU A 143 -7.88 -3.72 5.30
N ASN A 144 -8.91 -4.45 4.84
CA ASN A 144 -9.72 -3.98 3.71
C ASN A 144 -10.48 -2.69 4.01
N ARG A 145 -10.84 -2.46 5.29
CA ARG A 145 -11.40 -1.17 5.72
C ARG A 145 -10.34 -0.06 5.75
N MET A 146 -9.11 -0.38 6.10
CA MET A 146 -8.05 0.61 6.32
C MET A 146 -7.27 0.93 5.05
N CYS A 147 -6.85 -0.07 4.29
CA CYS A 147 -5.89 0.04 3.20
C CYS A 147 -6.31 -0.76 1.95
N PRO A 148 -7.55 -0.59 1.43
CA PRO A 148 -8.03 -1.39 0.30
C PRO A 148 -7.16 -1.25 -0.95
N ASN A 149 -6.62 -0.04 -1.17
CA ASN A 149 -5.84 0.26 -2.36
C ASN A 149 -4.37 -0.18 -2.25
N ILE A 150 -3.81 -0.31 -1.04
CA ILE A 150 -2.42 -0.79 -0.85
C ILE A 150 -2.30 -2.25 -1.29
N CYS A 151 -3.31 -3.08 -1.01
CA CYS A 151 -3.35 -4.46 -1.48
C CYS A 151 -3.43 -4.54 -3.01
N ASN A 152 -4.20 -3.65 -3.63
CA ASN A 152 -4.31 -3.56 -5.09
C ASN A 152 -2.96 -3.17 -5.72
N ASP A 153 -2.26 -2.21 -5.14
CA ASP A 153 -0.92 -1.81 -5.57
C ASP A 153 0.07 -2.97 -5.45
N LEU A 154 0.04 -3.71 -4.33
CA LEU A 154 0.91 -4.87 -4.14
C LEU A 154 0.68 -5.95 -5.19
N VAL A 155 -0.58 -6.33 -5.45
CA VAL A 155 -0.90 -7.30 -6.51
C VAL A 155 -0.49 -6.78 -7.88
N SER A 156 -0.76 -5.51 -8.15
CA SER A 156 -0.42 -4.87 -9.42
C SER A 156 1.10 -4.93 -9.66
N MET A 157 1.90 -4.58 -8.65
CA MET A 157 3.36 -4.70 -8.72
C MET A 157 3.80 -6.15 -8.96
N ILE A 158 3.25 -7.12 -8.22
CA ILE A 158 3.62 -8.53 -8.39
C ILE A 158 3.23 -9.03 -9.78
N LEU A 159 2.04 -8.72 -10.27
CA LEU A 159 1.61 -9.07 -11.62
C LEU A 159 2.54 -8.48 -12.67
N GLN A 160 3.01 -7.25 -12.46
CA GLN A 160 4.00 -6.65 -13.34
C GLN A 160 5.33 -7.41 -13.28
N LEU A 161 5.87 -7.70 -12.09
CA LEU A 161 7.11 -8.48 -11.93
C LEU A 161 7.03 -9.88 -12.57
N LEU A 162 5.85 -10.50 -12.51
CA LEU A 162 5.62 -11.83 -13.09
C LEU A 162 5.39 -11.79 -14.61
N ASN A 163 4.79 -10.73 -15.14
CA ASN A 163 4.52 -10.63 -16.58
C ASN A 163 5.67 -9.99 -17.38
N ASP A 164 6.42 -9.07 -16.78
CA ASP A 164 7.46 -8.32 -17.47
C ASP A 164 8.80 -9.07 -17.50
N ASN A 165 9.59 -8.80 -18.54
CA ASN A 165 10.96 -9.29 -18.67
C ASN A 165 11.98 -8.37 -17.96
N HIS A 166 11.51 -7.33 -17.29
CA HIS A 166 12.33 -6.35 -16.59
C HIS A 166 12.05 -6.41 -15.10
N SER A 167 13.11 -6.50 -14.30
CA SER A 167 13.05 -6.30 -12.85
C SER A 167 12.75 -4.83 -12.58
N PHE A 168 11.76 -4.56 -11.72
CA PHE A 168 11.51 -3.23 -11.18
C PHE A 168 12.31 -3.08 -9.88
N ASP A 169 13.06 -1.99 -9.73
CA ASP A 169 13.79 -1.69 -8.49
C ASP A 169 12.94 -0.79 -7.59
N LEU A 170 12.65 -1.25 -6.37
CA LEU A 170 11.89 -0.49 -5.38
C LEU A 170 12.56 0.84 -4.99
N ILE A 171 13.87 1.00 -5.24
CA ILE A 171 14.60 2.25 -5.03
C ILE A 171 13.98 3.40 -5.85
N ASP A 172 13.31 3.09 -6.97
CA ASP A 172 12.63 4.09 -7.79
C ASP A 172 11.42 4.74 -7.08
N PHE A 173 10.85 4.06 -6.09
CA PHE A 173 9.79 4.62 -5.26
C PHE A 173 10.41 5.37 -4.07
N ASN A 174 10.31 6.70 -4.09
CA ASN A 174 10.62 7.53 -2.93
C ASN A 174 9.36 8.26 -2.43
N PRO A 175 8.40 7.53 -1.81
CA PRO A 175 7.17 8.11 -1.29
C PRO A 175 7.40 9.18 -0.23
N TYR A 176 8.48 9.08 0.55
CA TYR A 176 8.65 9.80 1.82
C TYR A 176 9.67 10.95 1.72
N LYS A 177 9.40 11.91 0.84
CA LYS A 177 10.27 13.08 0.64
C LYS A 177 10.21 14.10 1.78
N LEU A 178 9.13 14.12 2.55
CA LEU A 178 8.93 15.05 3.66
C LEU A 178 9.30 14.37 4.95
N SER A 179 10.35 14.86 5.61
CA SER A 179 10.67 14.50 6.98
C SER A 179 10.57 15.74 7.86
N GLY A 180 9.62 15.72 8.78
CA GLY A 180 9.49 16.68 9.86
C GLY A 180 9.52 15.98 11.21
N THR A 181 9.58 16.76 12.29
CA THR A 181 9.52 16.22 13.66
C THR A 181 8.22 15.49 13.97
N ILE A 182 7.10 15.92 13.36
CA ILE A 182 5.78 15.29 13.52
C ILE A 182 5.41 14.47 12.28
N PHE A 183 5.57 15.04 11.08
CA PHE A 183 5.24 14.36 9.84
C PHE A 183 6.39 13.44 9.40
N THR A 184 6.41 12.25 9.99
CA THR A 184 7.37 11.19 9.69
C THR A 184 6.91 10.33 8.52
N ALA A 185 7.82 9.50 8.01
CA ALA A 185 7.52 8.53 6.95
C ALA A 185 6.46 7.50 7.39
N ASP A 186 6.42 7.14 8.68
CA ASP A 186 5.39 6.28 9.27
C ASP A 186 4.04 6.94 9.30
N LEU A 187 3.99 8.21 9.72
CA LEU A 187 2.74 8.98 9.73
C LEU A 187 2.23 9.23 8.32
N GLN A 188 3.12 9.50 7.35
CA GLN A 188 2.75 9.66 5.96
C GLN A 188 2.14 8.36 5.39
N TRP A 189 2.75 7.20 5.66
CA TRP A 189 2.19 5.91 5.26
C TRP A 189 0.83 5.68 5.92
N LEU A 190 0.71 5.91 7.23
CA LEU A 190 -0.55 5.75 7.94
C LEU A 190 -1.64 6.66 7.36
N LEU A 191 -1.35 7.95 7.10
CA LEU A 191 -2.27 8.87 6.43
C LEU A 191 -2.68 8.35 5.05
N SER A 192 -1.77 7.79 4.25
CA SER A 192 -2.13 7.27 2.93
C SER A 192 -3.13 6.13 2.99
N THR A 193 -3.31 5.46 4.13
CA THR A 193 -4.34 4.41 4.23
C THR A 193 -5.76 4.99 4.27
N PHE A 194 -6.01 6.05 5.05
CA PHE A 194 -7.36 6.51 5.35
C PHE A 194 -7.74 7.87 4.76
N VAL A 195 -6.77 8.66 4.33
CA VAL A 195 -7.01 9.95 3.70
C VAL A 195 -7.52 9.73 2.26
N THR A 196 -8.44 10.57 1.80
CA THR A 196 -9.03 10.48 0.45
C THR A 196 -8.91 11.81 -0.30
N TYR A 197 -9.52 11.93 -1.48
CA TYR A 197 -9.71 13.23 -2.14
C TYR A 197 -10.33 14.23 -1.14
N PRO A 198 -9.88 15.49 -1.07
CA PRO A 198 -8.95 16.18 -1.99
C PRO A 198 -7.46 16.15 -1.61
N TYR A 199 -7.07 15.41 -0.57
CA TYR A 199 -5.69 15.44 -0.05
C TYR A 199 -4.72 14.51 -0.80
N LYS A 200 -5.26 13.48 -1.47
CA LYS A 200 -4.49 12.61 -2.37
C LYS A 200 -4.50 13.17 -3.79
N ARG A 201 -3.50 12.81 -4.60
CA ARG A 201 -3.52 13.13 -6.04
C ARG A 201 -4.76 12.48 -6.68
N ALA A 202 -5.30 13.11 -7.73
CA ALA A 202 -6.46 12.57 -8.42
C ALA A 202 -6.13 11.17 -9.00
N PRO A 203 -7.01 10.16 -8.81
CA PRO A 203 -6.77 8.83 -9.33
C PRO A 203 -6.89 8.85 -10.86
N LYS A 204 -5.81 8.49 -11.53
CA LYS A 204 -5.87 7.77 -12.80
C LYS A 204 -5.23 6.39 -12.52
N ASN A 205 -5.38 5.37 -13.36
CA ASN A 205 -5.11 3.97 -12.95
C ASN A 205 -3.61 3.58 -12.78
N CYS A 206 -3.31 2.80 -11.73
CA CYS A 206 -1.98 2.57 -11.13
C CYS A 206 -0.88 1.91 -11.97
N LEU A 207 -1.10 1.35 -13.16
CA LEU A 207 0.00 0.70 -13.89
C LEU A 207 -0.15 0.87 -15.40
N LEU A 208 0.41 1.99 -15.87
CA LEU A 208 1.00 2.27 -17.19
C LEU A 208 1.38 3.77 -17.18
N GLN A 209 2.59 4.05 -16.74
CA GLN A 209 3.37 5.29 -16.91
C GLN A 209 2.83 6.65 -16.40
N THR A 210 1.76 6.77 -15.60
CA THR A 210 1.40 8.12 -15.07
C THR A 210 0.82 8.23 -13.65
N ILE A 211 0.74 7.17 -12.82
CA ILE A 211 0.11 7.27 -11.48
C ILE A 211 0.99 6.73 -10.33
N PRO A 212 1.11 7.48 -9.22
CA PRO A 212 1.86 7.05 -8.04
C PRO A 212 1.14 5.96 -7.23
N LEU A 213 1.91 5.08 -6.58
CA LEU A 213 1.38 4.11 -5.61
C LEU A 213 0.68 4.83 -4.45
N GLU A 214 -0.19 4.15 -3.71
CA GLU A 214 -0.90 4.69 -2.54
C GLU A 214 0.06 5.32 -1.52
N CYS A 215 1.17 4.66 -1.23
CA CYS A 215 2.20 5.19 -0.34
C CYS A 215 2.83 6.50 -0.86
N GLU A 216 2.80 6.75 -2.17
CA GLU A 216 3.31 7.94 -2.84
C GLU A 216 2.26 9.03 -3.05
N GLN A 217 0.97 8.75 -2.82
CA GLN A 217 -0.13 9.69 -3.07
C GLN A 217 0.01 11.00 -2.28
N LEU A 218 0.72 10.97 -1.14
CA LEU A 218 0.98 12.13 -0.28
C LEU A 218 2.36 12.78 -0.49
N SER A 219 3.15 12.30 -1.45
CA SER A 219 4.50 12.84 -1.74
C SER A 219 4.50 14.28 -2.29
N HIS A 220 3.34 14.79 -2.71
CA HIS A 220 3.17 16.16 -3.19
C HIS A 220 2.89 17.18 -2.09
N LEU A 221 2.67 16.72 -0.85
CA LEU A 221 2.44 17.63 0.26
C LEU A 221 3.68 18.52 0.44
N TYR A 222 3.47 19.67 1.04
CA TYR A 222 4.57 20.54 1.44
C TYR A 222 4.18 21.27 2.72
N CYS A 223 5.18 21.59 3.53
CA CYS A 223 4.96 22.23 4.82
C CYS A 223 4.71 23.73 4.62
N LEU A 224 3.49 24.19 4.93
CA LEU A 224 3.15 25.61 4.97
C LEU A 224 3.70 26.27 6.25
N TYR A 225 3.58 25.58 7.38
CA TYR A 225 3.97 26.08 8.70
C TYR A 225 4.44 24.94 9.61
N ASN A 226 5.43 25.26 10.44
CA ASN A 226 5.99 24.39 11.46
C ASN A 226 6.46 25.28 12.62
N SER A 227 5.94 25.06 13.82
CA SER A 227 6.27 25.90 14.97
C SER A 227 7.73 25.79 15.42
N MET A 228 8.40 24.67 15.15
CA MET A 228 9.81 24.48 15.49
C MET A 228 10.73 25.40 14.65
N SER A 229 10.35 25.68 13.40
CA SER A 229 11.15 26.51 12.49
C SER A 229 10.62 27.94 12.37
N HIS A 230 9.33 28.16 12.58
CA HIS A 230 8.68 29.45 12.40
C HIS A 230 8.26 30.13 13.71
N GLY A 231 8.46 29.47 14.87
CA GLY A 231 8.00 29.96 16.18
C GLY A 231 6.52 29.68 16.43
N MET A 232 6.00 30.06 17.60
CA MET A 232 4.63 29.77 18.05
C MET A 232 3.65 30.97 17.87
N SER A 233 4.07 32.03 17.18
CA SER A 233 3.24 33.23 17.01
C SER A 233 2.03 32.96 16.10
N LEU A 234 0.83 33.30 16.58
CA LEU A 234 -0.39 33.23 15.78
C LEU A 234 -0.29 34.09 14.52
N THR A 235 0.28 35.30 14.63
CA THR A 235 0.53 36.18 13.50
C THR A 235 1.37 35.49 12.43
N ARG A 236 2.41 34.75 12.85
CA ARG A 236 3.28 34.03 11.92
C ARG A 236 2.59 32.84 11.25
N LEU A 237 1.74 32.13 11.99
CA LEU A 237 0.88 31.07 11.43
C LEU A 237 -0.07 31.64 10.37
N MET A 238 -0.71 32.78 10.66
CA MET A 238 -1.63 33.43 9.74
C MET A 238 -0.92 33.89 8.47
N GLU A 239 0.26 34.50 8.57
CA GLU A 239 1.05 34.93 7.41
C GLU A 239 1.41 33.78 6.46
N LEU A 240 1.69 32.58 7.00
CA LEU A 240 2.24 31.47 6.24
C LEU A 240 1.20 30.44 5.78
N ALA A 241 0.14 30.23 6.55
CA ALA A 241 -0.82 29.14 6.32
C ALA A 241 -2.25 29.60 6.04
N PHE A 242 -2.64 30.82 6.44
CA PHE A 242 -3.99 31.32 6.15
C PHE A 242 -4.09 31.78 4.70
N ASN A 243 -5.31 31.77 4.16
CA ASN A 243 -5.63 32.14 2.77
C ASN A 243 -4.99 31.22 1.70
N TYR A 244 -4.40 30.10 2.09
CA TYR A 244 -4.04 29.05 1.15
C TYR A 244 -5.31 28.50 0.48
N ASN A 245 -5.34 28.51 -0.85
CA ASN A 245 -6.50 28.08 -1.63
C ASN A 245 -6.44 26.58 -1.95
N GLY A 246 -6.49 25.75 -0.91
CA GLY A 246 -6.49 24.29 -1.07
C GLY A 246 -6.74 23.55 0.24
N PRO A 247 -6.79 22.21 0.20
CA PRO A 247 -6.92 21.39 1.39
C PRO A 247 -5.66 21.44 2.25
N ILE A 248 -5.82 21.42 3.57
CA ILE A 248 -4.73 21.49 4.55
C ILE A 248 -4.83 20.31 5.52
N ILE A 249 -3.66 19.75 5.86
CA ILE A 249 -3.49 18.81 6.96
C ILE A 249 -2.77 19.55 8.09
N VAL A 250 -3.41 19.66 9.25
CA VAL A 250 -2.81 20.27 10.45
C VAL A 250 -2.52 19.17 11.45
N PHE A 251 -1.28 19.11 11.92
CA PHE A 251 -0.90 18.26 13.04
C PHE A 251 -0.72 19.09 14.30
N LEU A 252 -1.32 18.63 15.39
CA LEU A 252 -1.19 19.22 16.71
C LEU A 252 -0.65 18.16 17.67
N LYS A 253 0.57 18.35 18.14
CA LYS A 253 1.22 17.49 19.14
C LYS A 253 1.18 18.19 20.50
N ALA A 254 0.59 17.54 21.49
CA ALA A 254 0.53 18.00 22.87
C ALA A 254 0.88 16.82 23.79
N ASN A 255 2.09 16.82 24.36
CA ASN A 255 2.63 15.70 25.13
C ASN A 255 2.51 14.37 24.36
N GLU A 256 1.87 13.36 24.94
CA GLU A 256 1.62 12.06 24.31
C GLU A 256 0.54 12.09 23.20
N PHE A 257 -0.30 13.13 23.16
CA PHE A 257 -1.40 13.21 22.20
C PHE A 257 -0.94 13.80 20.86
N LEU A 258 -1.33 13.13 19.77
CA LEU A 258 -1.16 13.64 18.41
C LEU A 258 -2.51 13.68 17.72
N TYR A 259 -2.93 14.87 17.29
CA TYR A 259 -4.14 15.07 16.51
C TYR A 259 -3.80 15.42 15.07
N CYS A 260 -4.63 14.94 14.15
CA CYS A 260 -4.58 15.25 12.73
C CYS A 260 -5.93 15.84 12.31
N LEU A 261 -5.89 17.09 11.88
CA LEU A 261 -7.03 17.81 11.35
C LEU A 261 -6.91 17.88 9.84
N LEU A 262 -7.80 17.20 9.15
CA LEU A 262 -7.96 17.28 7.71
C LEU A 262 -9.00 18.36 7.42
N SER A 263 -8.61 19.44 6.74
CA SER A 263 -9.54 20.46 6.24
C SER A 263 -9.51 20.52 4.72
N ASP A 264 -10.66 20.40 4.08
CA ASP A 264 -10.79 20.46 2.62
C ASP A 264 -10.82 21.90 2.08
N GLN A 265 -10.64 22.86 2.99
CA GLN A 265 -10.45 24.27 2.72
C GLN A 265 -9.23 24.78 3.47
N GLY A 266 -8.62 25.85 2.98
CA GLY A 266 -7.55 26.52 3.71
C GLY A 266 -8.02 27.09 5.04
N LEU A 267 -7.07 27.31 5.94
CA LEU A 267 -7.31 28.04 7.18
C LEU A 267 -7.70 29.48 6.84
N LYS A 268 -8.74 29.97 7.51
CA LYS A 268 -9.30 31.31 7.30
C LYS A 268 -9.67 31.92 8.63
N GLU A 269 -9.53 33.24 8.70
CA GLU A 269 -10.18 34.02 9.73
C GLU A 269 -11.68 34.03 9.43
N SER A 270 -12.46 33.45 10.32
CA SER A 270 -13.90 33.39 10.15
C SER A 270 -14.59 33.33 11.50
N LEU A 271 -15.63 34.16 11.65
CA LEU A 271 -16.56 34.09 12.78
C LEU A 271 -17.54 32.92 12.65
N LYS A 272 -17.56 32.24 11.49
CA LYS A 272 -18.41 31.08 11.19
C LYS A 272 -17.55 29.84 10.98
N ALA A 273 -18.10 28.67 11.30
CA ALA A 273 -17.45 27.40 11.01
C ALA A 273 -17.17 27.25 9.50
N PHE A 274 -16.02 26.65 9.17
CA PHE A 274 -15.60 26.35 7.81
C PHE A 274 -15.13 24.89 7.69
N GLY A 275 -14.89 24.43 6.46
CA GLY A 275 -14.72 23.02 6.11
C GLY A 275 -16.00 22.40 5.54
N LYS A 276 -15.85 21.51 4.56
CA LYS A 276 -16.93 20.81 3.86
C LYS A 276 -16.92 19.32 4.24
N GLU A 277 -17.36 18.47 3.31
CA GLU A 277 -17.64 17.05 3.50
C GLU A 277 -16.40 16.22 3.87
N TYR A 278 -15.22 16.63 3.43
CA TYR A 278 -13.96 15.90 3.63
C TYR A 278 -13.13 16.46 4.79
N SER A 279 -13.76 17.22 5.68
CA SER A 279 -13.13 17.78 6.88
C SER A 279 -13.31 16.86 8.09
N PHE A 280 -12.21 16.36 8.65
CA PHE A 280 -12.20 15.36 9.71
C PHE A 280 -11.15 15.64 10.78
N LEU A 281 -11.48 15.32 12.02
CA LEU A 281 -10.52 15.32 13.13
C LEU A 281 -10.23 13.89 13.56
N TYR A 282 -8.95 13.53 13.53
CA TYR A 282 -8.44 12.26 14.03
C TYR A 282 -7.56 12.51 15.26
N GLN A 283 -7.71 11.63 16.23
CA GLN A 283 -6.65 11.35 17.18
C GLN A 283 -5.79 10.23 16.58
N ILE A 284 -4.49 10.48 16.47
CA ILE A 284 -3.50 9.49 16.03
C ILE A 284 -2.93 8.79 17.26
N GLN A 285 -2.42 9.55 18.23
CA GLN A 285 -1.91 9.02 19.50
C GLN A 285 -2.73 9.53 20.68
N PRO A 286 -2.89 8.71 21.75
CA PRO A 286 -2.33 7.37 21.93
C PRO A 286 -3.09 6.27 21.19
N LYS A 287 -4.37 6.51 20.87
CA LYS A 287 -5.24 5.59 20.15
C LYS A 287 -5.68 6.21 18.84
N PHE A 288 -5.58 5.46 17.74
CA PHE A 288 -6.07 5.90 16.45
C PHE A 288 -7.60 5.88 16.46
N THR A 289 -8.24 7.05 16.38
CA THR A 289 -9.69 7.18 16.42
C THR A 289 -10.12 8.44 15.68
N ARG A 290 -11.20 8.33 14.90
CA ARG A 290 -11.86 9.48 14.30
C ARG A 290 -12.78 10.13 15.34
N LEU A 291 -12.51 11.39 15.69
CA LEU A 291 -13.20 12.09 16.77
C LEU A 291 -14.44 12.85 16.29
N VAL A 292 -14.37 13.51 15.13
CA VAL A 292 -15.46 14.37 14.64
C VAL A 292 -15.67 14.20 13.13
N CYS A 293 -16.94 14.25 12.74
CA CYS A 293 -17.37 14.44 11.36
C CYS A 293 -18.25 15.70 11.30
N LYS A 294 -17.77 16.74 10.58
CA LYS A 294 -18.39 18.07 10.29
C LYS A 294 -18.06 19.26 11.21
N CYS A 295 -17.79 20.38 10.53
CA CYS A 295 -17.66 21.80 10.95
C CYS A 295 -16.63 22.12 12.04
N MET A 296 -15.52 22.77 11.65
CA MET A 296 -14.46 23.21 12.57
C MET A 296 -14.73 24.60 13.16
N HIS A 297 -14.35 24.78 14.43
CA HIS A 297 -14.18 26.09 15.07
C HIS A 297 -12.72 26.24 15.49
N PHE A 298 -12.06 27.29 15.03
CA PHE A 298 -10.84 27.79 15.68
C PHE A 298 -11.27 28.96 16.56
N PHE A 299 -11.28 28.76 17.88
CA PHE A 299 -11.44 29.86 18.81
C PHE A 299 -10.14 30.66 18.85
N ASN A 300 -10.24 31.98 18.72
CA ASN A 300 -9.24 32.87 19.30
C ASN A 300 -9.33 32.70 20.82
N ILE A 301 -8.26 32.17 21.44
CA ILE A 301 -8.02 32.35 22.88
C ILE A 301 -7.39 33.74 23.05
#